data_AF-Q09EF2-F1
#
_entry.id   AF-Q09EF2-F1
#
_cell.length_a   1.000
_cell.length_b   1.000
_cell.length_c   1.000
_cell.angle_alpha   90.00
_cell.angle_beta   90.00
_cell.angle_gamma   90.00
#
_symmetry.space_group_name_H-M   'P 1'
#
loop_
_entity.id
_entity.type
_entity.pdbx_description
1 polymer ?
#
loop_
_entity_poly.entity_id
_entity_poly.type
_entity_poly.pdbx_seq_one_letter_code
_entity_poly.pdbx_strand_id
1 'polypeptide(L)'
;MMIFQKTLKIYFFLFFFPTFLTFSLAINCYAGSRGYINGKHIQNFFNETCDDGMKYCVESYSEDFDTVTASCQTLSTSRRILNLCEGDRVSTNIGVTTRCCSENMCNDVGIEKRTKKDSSAGKQKIEH
;
A
#
# COMPACT_ATOMS: atom_id res chain seq x y z
N MET A 1 -35.19 -31.88 35.42
CA MET A 1 -34.42 -30.61 35.36
C MET A 1 -32.97 -30.82 34.89
N MET A 2 -32.68 -31.75 33.95
CA MET A 2 -31.32 -32.00 33.42
C MET A 2 -31.17 -31.68 31.93
N ILE A 3 -32.29 -31.55 31.20
CA ILE A 3 -32.29 -31.29 29.75
C ILE A 3 -31.94 -29.82 29.46
N PHE A 4 -32.39 -28.89 30.33
CA PHE A 4 -32.20 -27.45 30.15
C PHE A 4 -30.75 -26.98 30.35
N GLN A 5 -29.96 -27.69 31.15
CA GLN A 5 -28.53 -27.37 31.35
C GLN A 5 -27.65 -27.81 30.17
N LYS A 6 -28.03 -28.89 29.47
CA LYS A 6 -27.24 -29.41 28.32
C LYS A 6 -27.41 -28.54 27.07
N THR A 7 -28.60 -28.02 26.83
CA THR A 7 -28.86 -27.11 25.71
C THR A 7 -28.14 -25.77 25.89
N LEU A 8 -28.11 -25.20 27.10
CA LEU A 8 -27.45 -23.91 27.36
C LEU A 8 -25.93 -23.94 27.10
N LYS A 9 -25.25 -25.06 27.40
CA LYS A 9 -23.81 -25.22 27.13
C LYS A 9 -23.49 -25.29 25.63
N ILE A 10 -24.38 -25.85 24.82
CA ILE A 10 -24.20 -25.95 23.36
C ILE A 10 -24.38 -24.57 22.71
N TYR A 11 -25.37 -23.79 23.14
CA TYR A 11 -25.55 -22.42 22.66
C TYR A 11 -24.38 -21.50 23.05
N PHE A 12 -23.82 -21.66 24.25
CA PHE A 12 -22.61 -20.92 24.65
C PHE A 12 -21.42 -21.24 23.75
N PHE A 13 -21.21 -22.52 23.40
CA PHE A 13 -20.14 -22.92 22.48
C PHE A 13 -20.38 -22.43 21.05
N LEU A 14 -21.61 -22.46 20.55
CA LEU A 14 -21.95 -22.00 19.19
C LEU A 14 -21.96 -20.47 19.05
N PHE A 15 -22.17 -19.72 20.13
CA PHE A 15 -22.18 -18.25 20.11
C PHE A 15 -20.79 -17.63 20.31
N PHE A 16 -19.87 -18.31 21.01
CA PHE A 16 -18.51 -17.81 21.26
C PHE A 16 -17.47 -18.24 20.22
N PHE A 17 -17.71 -19.31 19.45
CA PHE A 17 -16.74 -19.77 18.44
C PHE A 17 -16.63 -18.90 17.16
N PRO A 18 -17.67 -18.19 16.67
CA PRO A 18 -17.55 -17.41 15.44
C PRO A 18 -16.93 -16.01 15.63
N THR A 19 -16.65 -15.56 16.86
CA THR A 19 -16.16 -14.19 17.10
C THR A 19 -14.64 -14.00 16.90
N PHE A 20 -13.88 -15.06 16.62
CA PHE A 20 -12.42 -14.97 16.47
C PHE A 20 -11.90 -15.15 15.04
N LEU A 21 -12.79 -15.22 14.03
CA LEU A 21 -12.43 -15.45 12.63
C LEU A 21 -12.53 -14.21 11.75
N THR A 22 -12.24 -13.02 12.27
CA THR A 22 -11.90 -11.89 11.40
C THR A 22 -10.45 -12.03 10.95
N PHE A 23 -10.19 -12.96 10.03
CA PHE A 23 -8.96 -12.94 9.25
C PHE A 23 -8.96 -11.65 8.44
N SER A 24 -8.15 -10.67 8.87
CA SER A 24 -7.84 -9.52 8.03
C SER A 24 -7.06 -10.07 6.83
N LEU A 25 -7.73 -10.24 5.70
CA LEU A 25 -7.07 -10.61 4.44
C LEU A 25 -5.91 -9.62 4.21
N ALA A 26 -4.71 -10.17 4.01
CA ALA A 26 -3.55 -9.37 3.63
C ALA A 26 -3.84 -8.62 2.33
N ILE A 27 -3.56 -7.33 2.31
CA ILE A 27 -3.69 -6.50 1.10
C ILE A 27 -2.44 -6.64 0.24
N ASN A 28 -2.58 -6.41 -1.05
CA ASN A 28 -1.48 -6.30 -1.99
C ASN A 28 -1.19 -4.83 -2.26
N CYS A 29 0.09 -4.47 -2.36
CA CYS A 29 0.54 -3.13 -2.71
C CYS A 29 1.61 -3.19 -3.81
N TYR A 30 1.82 -2.07 -4.51
CA TYR A 30 3.08 -1.91 -5.22
C TYR A 30 4.23 -1.71 -4.23
N ALA A 31 5.33 -2.39 -4.49
CA ALA A 31 6.59 -2.27 -3.76
C ALA A 31 7.74 -1.96 -4.71
N GLY A 32 8.64 -1.07 -4.29
CA GLY A 32 9.84 -0.72 -5.03
C GLY A 32 10.06 0.78 -5.19
N SER A 33 10.89 1.16 -6.15
CA SER A 33 11.27 2.55 -6.34
C SER A 33 11.65 2.91 -7.77
N ARG A 34 11.61 4.22 -8.02
CA ARG A 34 12.11 4.90 -9.21
C ARG A 34 12.99 6.07 -8.80
N GLY A 35 14.06 6.29 -9.54
CA GLY A 35 14.99 7.40 -9.29
C GLY A 35 16.22 7.33 -10.20
N TYR A 36 17.24 8.13 -9.89
CA TYR A 36 18.51 8.12 -10.62
C TYR A 36 19.58 7.34 -9.85
N ILE A 37 20.23 6.40 -10.53
CA ILE A 37 21.40 5.67 -10.03
C ILE A 37 22.51 5.85 -11.07
N ASN A 38 23.64 6.44 -10.67
CA ASN A 38 24.77 6.76 -11.56
C ASN A 38 24.34 7.56 -12.82
N GLY A 39 23.43 8.53 -12.66
CA GLY A 39 22.91 9.36 -13.75
C GLY A 39 21.90 8.66 -14.67
N LYS A 40 21.67 7.35 -14.52
CA LYS A 40 20.66 6.61 -15.26
C LYS A 40 19.36 6.59 -14.46
N HIS A 41 18.25 6.92 -15.12
CA HIS A 41 16.92 6.74 -14.53
C HIS A 41 16.55 5.25 -14.53
N ILE A 42 16.21 4.74 -13.35
CA ILE A 42 15.90 3.33 -13.12
C ILE A 42 14.58 3.26 -12.35
N GLN A 43 13.72 2.31 -12.72
CA GLN A 43 12.51 1.97 -11.98
C GLN A 43 12.40 0.46 -11.80
N ASN A 44 11.95 0.04 -10.63
CA ASN A 44 11.61 -1.34 -10.34
C ASN A 44 10.44 -1.36 -9.36
N PHE A 45 9.25 -1.73 -9.84
CA PHE A 45 8.06 -1.92 -9.02
C PHE A 45 7.51 -3.32 -9.26
N PHE A 46 7.04 -3.96 -8.20
CA PHE A 46 6.40 -5.27 -8.24
C PHE A 46 5.20 -5.31 -7.30
N ASN A 47 4.35 -6.32 -7.47
CA ASN A 47 3.24 -6.58 -6.55
C ASN A 47 3.76 -7.35 -5.34
N GLU A 48 3.53 -6.81 -4.15
CA GLU A 48 3.88 -7.40 -2.87
C GLU A 48 2.62 -7.61 -2.02
N THR A 49 2.46 -8.81 -1.49
CA THR A 49 1.47 -9.11 -0.45
C THR A 49 2.02 -8.63 0.89
N CYS A 50 1.29 -7.75 1.57
CA CYS A 50 1.73 -7.20 2.85
C CYS A 50 1.64 -8.24 3.98
N ASP A 51 2.44 -8.02 5.03
CA ASP A 51 2.40 -8.85 6.23
C ASP A 51 1.02 -8.82 6.91
N ASP A 52 0.70 -9.89 7.65
CA ASP A 52 -0.54 -9.98 8.42
C ASP A 52 -0.72 -8.78 9.37
N GLY A 53 -1.90 -8.18 9.31
CA GLY A 53 -2.25 -7.00 10.12
C GLY A 53 -1.81 -5.65 9.53
N MET A 54 -1.07 -5.64 8.43
CA MET A 54 -0.75 -4.42 7.68
C MET A 54 -1.93 -4.01 6.80
N LYS A 55 -2.34 -2.75 6.91
CA LYS A 55 -3.61 -2.26 6.30
C LYS A 55 -3.41 -1.18 5.26
N TYR A 56 -2.19 -0.67 5.12
CA TYR A 56 -1.92 0.48 4.27
C TYR A 56 -0.86 0.17 3.23
N CYS A 57 -1.14 0.55 1.99
CA CYS A 57 -0.12 0.84 1.00
C CYS A 57 0.38 2.27 1.21
N VAL A 58 1.68 2.46 1.09
CA VAL A 58 2.34 3.76 1.20
C VAL A 58 3.02 4.06 -0.14
N GLU A 59 2.92 5.30 -0.60
CA GLU A 59 3.75 5.82 -1.69
C GLU A 59 4.31 7.19 -1.32
N SER A 60 5.43 7.54 -1.93
CA SER A 60 5.96 8.90 -1.92
C SER A 60 6.55 9.25 -3.26
N TYR A 61 6.35 10.48 -3.72
CA TYR A 61 6.88 10.94 -5.00
C TYR A 61 7.28 12.42 -4.96
N SER A 62 8.29 12.78 -5.76
CA SER A 62 8.67 14.16 -6.01
C SER A 62 7.65 14.87 -6.91
N GLU A 63 7.63 16.22 -6.91
CA GLU A 63 6.72 17.03 -7.75
C GLU A 63 6.81 16.72 -9.26
N ASP A 64 8.01 16.42 -9.74
CA ASP A 64 8.30 16.04 -11.12
C ASP A 64 8.15 14.53 -11.39
N PHE A 65 7.88 13.75 -10.35
CA PHE A 65 7.80 12.29 -10.35
C PHE A 65 9.11 11.59 -10.73
N ASP A 66 10.25 12.29 -10.74
CA ASP A 66 11.54 11.67 -11.06
C ASP A 66 11.94 10.63 -10.00
N THR A 67 11.59 10.86 -8.73
CA THR A 67 11.78 9.93 -7.61
C THR A 67 10.44 9.46 -7.08
N VAL A 68 10.24 8.13 -6.99
CA VAL A 68 9.04 7.50 -6.45
C VAL A 68 9.42 6.31 -5.59
N THR A 69 8.75 6.15 -4.47
CA THR A 69 8.80 4.94 -3.64
C THR A 69 7.39 4.44 -3.39
N ALA A 70 7.23 3.12 -3.35
CA ALA A 70 5.98 2.45 -3.03
C ALA A 70 6.30 1.26 -2.15
N SER A 71 5.47 0.98 -1.14
CA SER A 71 5.63 -0.19 -0.28
C SER A 71 4.34 -0.54 0.46
N CYS A 72 4.30 -1.77 0.98
CA CYS A 72 3.45 -2.10 2.11
C CYS A 72 3.83 -1.29 3.36
N GLN A 73 2.86 -1.07 4.24
CA GLN A 73 3.12 -0.81 5.65
C GLN A 73 3.87 -2.03 6.23
N THR A 74 4.90 -1.76 7.02
CA THR A 74 5.62 -2.78 7.81
C THR A 74 5.56 -2.46 9.31
N LEU A 75 5.96 -3.41 10.16
CA LEU A 75 6.15 -3.18 11.60
C LEU A 75 7.14 -2.04 11.93
N SER A 76 8.06 -1.75 11.00
CA SER A 76 9.06 -0.69 11.12
C SER A 76 8.60 0.67 10.58
N THR A 77 7.36 0.75 10.08
CA THR A 77 6.80 2.02 9.57
C THR A 77 6.80 3.06 10.68
N SER A 78 7.42 4.21 10.40
CA SER A 78 7.53 5.27 11.42
C SER A 78 6.15 5.72 11.89
N ARG A 79 6.05 6.09 13.18
CA ARG A 79 4.79 6.59 13.76
C ARG A 79 4.24 7.81 13.02
N ARG A 80 5.10 8.64 12.44
CA ARG A 80 4.69 9.78 11.61
C ARG A 80 3.90 9.34 10.37
N ILE A 81 4.37 8.31 9.68
CA ILE A 81 3.67 7.75 8.51
C ILE A 81 2.40 7.02 8.93
N LEU A 82 2.43 6.28 10.04
CA LEU A 82 1.22 5.63 10.57
C LEU A 82 0.13 6.66 10.92
N ASN A 83 0.49 7.73 11.64
CA ASN A 83 -0.44 8.82 11.94
C ASN A 83 -1.00 9.48 10.66
N LEU A 84 -0.17 9.60 9.61
CA LEU A 84 -0.63 10.09 8.31
C LEU A 84 -1.67 9.15 7.69
N CYS A 85 -1.41 7.84 7.69
CA CYS A 85 -2.30 6.84 7.11
C CYS A 85 -3.63 6.69 7.88
N GLU A 86 -3.60 6.91 9.19
CA GLU A 86 -4.79 6.90 10.06
C GLU A 86 -5.60 8.21 9.98
N GLY A 87 -4.98 9.31 9.54
CA GLY A 87 -5.60 10.63 9.39
C GLY A 87 -5.93 11.00 7.94
N ASP A 88 -5.37 12.12 7.48
CA ASP A 88 -5.67 12.73 6.15
C ASP A 88 -5.19 11.89 4.95
N ARG A 89 -4.33 10.89 5.18
CA ARG A 89 -3.77 9.98 4.18
C ARG A 89 -2.92 10.62 3.07
N VAL A 90 -2.73 11.93 3.10
CA VAL A 90 -1.88 12.67 2.14
C VAL A 90 -1.16 13.80 2.87
N SER A 91 0.15 13.94 2.63
CA SER A 91 0.96 15.03 3.16
C SER A 91 2.00 15.43 2.12
N THR A 92 2.13 16.73 1.88
CA THR A 92 3.18 17.28 1.01
C THR A 92 4.16 18.09 1.85
N ASN A 93 5.45 17.79 1.71
CA ASN A 93 6.52 18.45 2.45
C ASN A 93 7.77 18.58 1.56
N ILE A 94 8.27 19.80 1.37
CA ILE A 94 9.51 20.10 0.63
C ILE A 94 9.54 19.38 -0.74
N GLY A 95 8.49 19.57 -1.56
CA GLY A 95 8.41 18.99 -2.90
C GLY A 95 8.25 17.46 -2.97
N VAL A 96 7.99 16.79 -1.84
CA VAL A 96 7.64 15.38 -1.79
C VAL A 96 6.22 15.22 -1.27
N THR A 97 5.40 14.47 -1.99
CA THR A 97 4.07 14.08 -1.54
C THR A 97 4.10 12.63 -1.09
N THR A 98 3.68 12.37 0.14
CA THR A 98 3.46 11.03 0.69
C THR A 98 1.98 10.77 0.78
N ARG A 99 1.54 9.58 0.35
CA ARG A 99 0.14 9.16 0.41
C ARG A 99 0.02 7.76 1.01
N CYS A 100 -1.13 7.51 1.64
CA CYS A 100 -1.54 6.19 2.09
C CYS A 100 -2.91 5.84 1.53
N CYS A 101 -3.17 4.55 1.35
CA CYS A 101 -4.46 4.01 0.97
C CYS A 101 -4.57 2.55 1.45
N SER A 102 -5.77 1.97 1.46
CA SER A 102 -6.03 0.67 2.11
C SER A 102 -6.68 -0.37 1.19
N GLU A 103 -6.66 -0.12 -0.12
CA GLU A 103 -7.19 -1.03 -1.13
C GLU A 103 -6.04 -1.75 -1.86
N ASN A 104 -6.34 -2.87 -2.53
CA ASN A 104 -5.32 -3.58 -3.28
C ASN A 104 -4.74 -2.70 -4.39
N MET A 105 -3.42 -2.58 -4.44
CA MET A 105 -2.66 -1.89 -5.48
C MET A 105 -2.98 -0.39 -5.62
N CYS A 106 -3.48 0.26 -4.56
CA CYS A 106 -3.95 1.64 -4.61
C CYS A 106 -2.86 2.72 -4.60
N ASN A 107 -1.59 2.34 -4.40
CA ASN A 107 -0.43 3.22 -4.31
C ASN A 107 0.28 3.36 -5.67
N ASP A 108 -0.49 3.69 -6.69
CA ASP A 108 -0.10 3.69 -8.10
C ASP A 108 0.14 5.08 -8.70
N VAL A 109 -0.26 6.16 -8.03
CA VAL A 109 -0.22 7.52 -8.59
C VAL A 109 1.20 7.94 -8.98
N GLY A 110 2.19 7.69 -8.12
CA GLY A 110 3.59 7.96 -8.45
C GLY A 110 4.09 7.06 -9.61
N ILE A 111 3.62 5.83 -9.65
CA ILE A 111 4.06 4.78 -10.58
C ILE A 111 3.54 5.06 -11.99
N GLU A 112 2.26 5.36 -12.14
CA GLU A 112 1.60 5.61 -13.43
C GLU A 112 2.06 6.91 -14.09
N LYS A 113 2.36 7.94 -13.28
CA LYS A 113 2.87 9.21 -13.79
C LYS A 113 4.31 9.03 -14.27
N ARG A 114 4.49 9.09 -15.59
CA ARG A 114 5.82 9.07 -16.23
C ARG A 114 6.47 10.43 -16.12
N THR A 115 7.81 10.43 -16.05
CA THR A 115 8.59 11.67 -16.13
C THR A 115 8.29 12.35 -17.48
N LYS A 116 8.27 13.69 -17.51
CA LYS A 116 8.13 14.45 -18.77
C LYS A 116 9.27 14.13 -19.74
N LYS A 117 10.42 13.69 -19.22
CA LYS A 117 11.61 13.34 -20.00
C LYS A 117 11.41 12.04 -20.80
N ASP A 118 10.77 11.02 -20.24
CA ASP A 118 10.54 9.75 -20.95
C ASP A 118 9.43 9.85 -22.01
N SER A 119 8.49 10.78 -21.81
CA SER A 119 7.40 11.03 -22.77
C SER A 119 7.88 11.69 -24.07
N SER A 120 9.08 12.26 -24.08
CA SER A 120 9.68 12.93 -25.24
C SER A 120 10.61 12.02 -26.04
N ALA A 121 11.12 10.94 -25.45
CA ALA A 121 12.05 10.00 -26.10
C ALA A 121 11.34 8.86 -26.88
N GLY A 122 10.03 8.66 -26.69
CA GLY A 122 9.26 7.56 -27.28
C GLY A 122 8.52 7.87 -28.59
N LYS A 123 8.75 9.03 -29.23
CA LYS A 123 7.98 9.52 -30.39
C LYS A 123 8.79 9.76 -31.68
N GLN A 124 9.92 9.09 -31.89
CA GLN A 124 10.56 9.03 -33.21
C GLN A 124 10.54 7.61 -33.77
N LYS A 125 9.38 7.28 -34.37
CA LYS A 125 9.22 6.25 -35.39
C LYS A 125 8.69 7.00 -36.62
N ILE A 126 9.29 6.73 -37.79
CA ILE A 126 8.74 6.84 -39.16
C ILE A 126 9.12 8.10 -39.99
N GLU A 127 9.65 7.80 -41.20
CA GLU A 127 9.76 8.55 -42.48
C GLU A 127 10.75 9.73 -42.56
N HIS A 128 11.70 9.80 -43.50
CA HIS A 128 11.79 9.32 -44.89
C HIS A 128 13.07 8.54 -45.22
#